data_AF-S6TMF9-F1
#
_entry.id   AF-S6TMF9-F1
#
_cell.length_a   1.000
_cell.length_b   1.000
_cell.length_c   1.000
_cell.angle_alpha   90.00
_cell.angle_beta   90.00
_cell.angle_gamma   90.00
#
_symmetry.space_group_name_H-M   'P 1'
#
loop_
_entity.id
_entity.type
_entity.pdbx_description
1 polymer ?
#
loop_
_entity_poly.entity_id
_entity_poly.type
_entity_poly.pdbx_seq_one_letter_code
_entity_poly.pdbx_strand_id
1 'polypeptide(L)'
;PERQQAADQAHAQWKDADSDFAGLVNLWRGFEEQRQTLTASPLRNWCRRNFLNYLRLREWRDSHRQLSLICRDLQLTVNKEPADYPKFHKAILSGLLSQIGQKADEGDYLGARQRRFWIHPSSGLGKKRPQWLMAAELVETTKLYARMVAKIDSDWIEPLAGHLIKKNHFEPHWEKKRGQVVAFEQITLFGLIVVGRRPVHYGPVDPQVSRELFIREGLVRGEILSRAKCLSANTRLLEQLDELEAKARRRDILADEDTLYSFYEARIPAEIHQTATFDSWYKTESQNNPQLLIMREEDVLAREASEVTAAQYPDTLSLGDLSLSLSYHFEPNHPRDGVTLRVPAPLLLSLPAERLEWL
;
A
#
# COMPACT_ATOMS: atom_id res chain seq x y z
N PRO A 1 51.47 -15.19 6.45
CA PRO A 1 50.86 -15.46 7.78
C PRO A 1 51.47 -14.62 8.92
N GLU A 2 52.81 -14.60 9.09
CA GLU A 2 53.48 -13.97 10.25
C GLU A 2 53.25 -12.45 10.44
N ARG A 3 52.90 -11.69 9.39
CA ARG A 3 52.63 -10.25 9.48
C ARG A 3 51.20 -9.85 9.18
N GLN A 4 50.27 -10.82 9.15
CA GLN A 4 48.87 -10.53 8.83
C GLN A 4 48.22 -9.63 9.87
N GLN A 5 48.39 -9.93 11.17
CA GLN A 5 47.85 -9.09 12.25
C GLN A 5 48.42 -7.67 12.22
N ALA A 6 49.71 -7.51 11.92
CA ALA A 6 50.34 -6.20 11.80
C ALA A 6 49.76 -5.40 10.62
N ALA A 7 49.49 -6.05 9.49
CA ALA A 7 48.83 -5.42 8.35
C ALA A 7 47.38 -5.02 8.67
N ASP A 8 46.62 -5.90 9.32
CA ASP A 8 45.23 -5.62 9.73
C ASP A 8 45.15 -4.44 10.70
N GLN A 9 46.09 -4.35 11.65
CA GLN A 9 46.19 -3.23 12.58
C GLN A 9 46.58 -1.94 11.88
N ALA A 10 47.55 -1.98 10.95
CA ALA A 10 47.92 -0.81 10.15
C ALA A 10 46.75 -0.31 9.30
N HIS A 11 45.97 -1.22 8.70
CA HIS A 11 44.84 -0.84 7.85
C HIS A 11 43.60 -0.40 8.65
N ALA A 12 43.51 -0.75 9.93
CA ALA A 12 42.37 -0.39 10.78
C ALA A 12 42.15 1.14 10.86
N GLN A 13 43.20 1.94 10.74
CA GLN A 13 43.13 3.41 10.78
C GLN A 13 42.29 4.03 9.66
N TRP A 14 42.09 3.32 8.54
CA TRP A 14 41.29 3.82 7.41
C TRP A 14 39.90 3.21 7.33
N LYS A 15 39.60 2.18 8.13
CA LYS A 15 38.31 1.51 8.09
C LYS A 15 37.20 2.48 8.46
N ASP A 16 36.18 2.53 7.61
CA ASP A 16 34.92 3.15 7.97
C ASP A 16 33.99 2.10 8.59
N ALA A 17 33.13 2.57 9.49
CA ALA A 17 32.27 1.68 10.26
C ALA A 17 31.20 1.01 9.38
N ASP A 18 30.74 1.69 8.32
CA ASP A 18 29.57 1.29 7.52
C ASP A 18 29.89 1.14 6.02
N SER A 19 31.13 1.38 5.58
CA SER A 19 31.51 1.30 4.17
C SER A 19 32.97 0.94 3.87
N ASP A 20 33.19 -0.16 3.16
CA ASP A 20 34.51 -0.48 2.61
C ASP A 20 34.95 0.56 1.55
N PHE A 21 33.99 1.16 0.82
CA PHE A 21 34.27 2.22 -0.18
C PHE A 21 34.80 3.48 0.49
N ALA A 22 34.20 3.90 1.61
CA ALA A 22 34.69 5.03 2.39
C ALA A 22 36.08 4.73 2.97
N GLY A 23 36.37 3.45 3.27
CA GLY A 23 37.71 3.01 3.65
C GLY A 23 38.78 3.31 2.61
N LEU A 24 38.47 3.15 1.32
CA LEU A 24 39.38 3.57 0.24
C LEU A 24 39.56 5.09 0.20
N VAL A 25 38.50 5.86 0.39
CA VAL A 25 38.59 7.34 0.42
C VAL A 25 39.47 7.81 1.58
N ASN A 26 39.36 7.18 2.76
CA ASN A 26 40.18 7.47 3.92
C ASN A 26 41.66 7.14 3.67
N LEU A 27 41.94 5.98 3.06
CA LEU A 27 43.29 5.61 2.65
C LEU A 27 43.88 6.62 1.65
N TRP A 28 43.10 7.03 0.65
CA TRP A 28 43.51 8.03 -0.33
C TRP A 28 43.88 9.36 0.33
N ARG A 29 43.04 9.86 1.24
CA ARG A 29 43.31 11.11 1.98
C ARG A 29 44.60 11.01 2.80
N GLY A 30 44.77 9.92 3.56
CA GLY A 30 45.98 9.71 4.36
C GLY A 30 47.23 9.59 3.51
N PHE A 31 47.16 8.91 2.36
CA PHE A 31 48.29 8.85 1.43
C PHE A 31 48.64 10.22 0.84
N GLU A 32 47.66 11.00 0.42
CA GLU A 32 47.88 12.30 -0.22
C GLU A 32 48.48 13.32 0.76
N GLU A 33 48.05 13.32 2.02
CA GLU A 33 48.65 14.12 3.10
C GLU A 33 50.15 13.79 3.29
N GLN A 34 50.47 12.50 3.37
CA GLN A 34 51.86 12.06 3.53
C GLN A 34 52.68 12.35 2.28
N ARG A 35 52.09 12.28 1.08
CA ARG A 35 52.78 12.62 -0.17
C ARG A 35 53.14 14.09 -0.26
N GLN A 36 52.28 14.99 0.21
CA GLN A 36 52.54 16.43 0.22
C GLN A 36 53.61 16.81 1.23
N THR A 37 53.70 16.05 2.33
CA THR A 37 54.62 16.32 3.44
C THR A 37 55.99 15.67 3.25
N LEU A 38 56.04 14.45 2.70
CA LEU A 38 57.24 13.62 2.63
C LEU A 38 57.90 13.64 1.25
N THR A 39 59.22 13.53 1.22
CA THR A 39 59.97 13.28 -0.02
C THR A 39 59.84 11.82 -0.48
N ALA A 40 60.27 11.51 -1.70
CA ALA A 40 60.00 10.22 -2.35
C ALA A 40 60.51 8.98 -1.58
N SER A 41 61.67 9.06 -0.92
CA SER A 41 62.24 7.93 -0.17
C SER A 41 61.50 7.68 1.16
N PRO A 42 61.29 8.69 2.02
CA PRO A 42 60.43 8.57 3.22
C PRO A 42 59.00 8.12 2.91
N LEU A 43 58.40 8.59 1.81
CA LEU A 43 57.06 8.17 1.39
C LEU A 43 57.00 6.68 1.04
N ARG A 44 58.02 6.14 0.35
CA ARG A 44 58.14 4.70 0.09
C ARG A 44 58.26 3.90 1.38
N ASN A 45 59.05 4.38 2.34
CA ASN A 45 59.17 3.75 3.66
C ASN A 45 57.86 3.80 4.45
N TRP A 46 57.11 4.91 4.37
CA TRP A 46 55.77 5.01 4.95
C TRP A 46 54.80 3.99 4.35
N CYS A 47 54.78 3.85 3.02
CA CYS A 47 53.95 2.83 2.36
C CYS A 47 54.32 1.42 2.84
N ARG A 48 55.62 1.10 2.90
CA ARG A 48 56.11 -0.21 3.37
C ARG A 48 55.72 -0.50 4.81
N ARG A 49 55.83 0.49 5.71
CA ARG A 49 55.41 0.35 7.13
C ARG A 49 53.92 0.08 7.28
N ASN A 50 53.10 0.66 6.41
CA ASN A 50 51.66 0.47 6.42
C ASN A 50 51.20 -0.67 5.49
N PHE A 51 52.09 -1.54 5.01
CA PHE A 51 51.76 -2.67 4.13
C PHE A 51 51.09 -2.26 2.80
N LEU A 52 51.34 -1.04 2.33
CA LEU A 52 50.83 -0.51 1.07
C LEU A 52 51.83 -0.68 -0.06
N ASN A 53 51.33 -1.02 -1.25
CA ASN A 53 52.14 -1.05 -2.46
C ASN A 53 52.29 0.36 -3.05
N TYR A 54 53.49 0.93 -2.95
CA TYR A 54 53.80 2.27 -3.45
C TYR A 54 53.50 2.47 -4.94
N LEU A 55 53.77 1.46 -5.78
CA LEU A 55 53.51 1.56 -7.22
C LEU A 55 52.02 1.66 -7.51
N ARG A 56 51.19 0.85 -6.81
CA ARG A 56 49.73 0.89 -6.96
C ARG A 56 49.12 2.22 -6.51
N LEU A 57 49.65 2.83 -5.44
CA LEU A 57 49.22 4.16 -5.01
C LEU A 57 49.58 5.26 -6.02
N ARG A 58 50.74 5.14 -6.68
CA ARG A 58 51.12 6.05 -7.77
C ARG A 58 50.20 5.89 -8.98
N GLU A 59 49.94 4.64 -9.39
CA GLU A 59 48.99 4.32 -10.47
C GLU A 59 47.59 4.86 -10.16
N TRP A 60 47.09 4.67 -8.94
CA TRP A 60 45.80 5.23 -8.51
C TRP A 60 45.79 6.75 -8.66
N ARG A 61 46.87 7.45 -8.29
CA ARG A 61 46.94 8.91 -8.46
C ARG A 61 46.97 9.34 -9.91
N ASP A 62 47.66 8.61 -10.76
CA ASP A 62 47.70 8.89 -12.18
C ASP A 62 46.30 8.70 -12.80
N SER A 63 45.57 7.64 -12.46
CA SER A 63 44.18 7.43 -12.86
C SER A 63 43.23 8.50 -12.32
N HIS A 64 43.37 8.89 -11.05
CA HIS A 64 42.58 9.98 -10.47
C HIS A 64 42.80 11.29 -11.22
N ARG A 65 44.05 11.61 -11.57
CA ARG A 65 44.39 12.80 -12.35
C ARG A 65 43.75 12.75 -13.74
N GLN A 66 43.84 11.62 -14.45
CA GLN A 66 43.22 11.44 -15.76
C GLN A 66 41.70 11.62 -15.71
N LEU A 67 41.03 10.99 -14.74
CA LEU A 67 39.59 11.15 -14.55
C LEU A 67 39.21 12.59 -14.19
N SER A 68 40.00 13.28 -13.37
CA SER A 68 39.78 14.68 -13.02
C SER A 68 39.86 15.61 -14.24
N LEU A 69 40.78 15.33 -15.17
CA LEU A 69 40.88 16.09 -16.43
C LEU A 69 39.65 15.85 -17.30
N ILE A 70 39.23 14.60 -17.46
CA ILE A 70 38.01 14.25 -18.22
C ILE A 70 36.79 14.94 -17.60
N CYS A 71 36.63 14.91 -16.28
CA CYS A 71 35.53 15.60 -15.59
C CYS A 71 35.55 17.12 -15.84
N ARG A 72 36.74 17.74 -15.86
CA ARG A 72 36.90 19.16 -16.19
C ARG A 72 36.51 19.45 -17.64
N ASP A 73 36.91 18.60 -18.59
CA ASP A 73 36.55 18.74 -20.01
C ASP A 73 35.04 18.61 -20.22
N LEU A 74 34.39 17.74 -19.44
CA LEU A 74 32.92 17.59 -19.37
C LEU A 74 32.23 18.72 -18.58
N GLN A 75 32.96 19.74 -18.13
CA GLN A 75 32.44 20.87 -17.34
C GLN A 75 31.74 20.45 -16.04
N LEU A 76 32.13 19.32 -15.45
CA LEU A 76 31.59 18.86 -14.18
C LEU A 76 32.19 19.67 -13.03
N THR A 77 31.32 20.16 -12.15
CA THR A 77 31.73 20.94 -10.98
C THR A 77 32.27 20.04 -9.88
N VAL A 78 33.49 20.33 -9.42
CA VAL A 78 34.08 19.67 -8.25
C VAL A 78 33.43 20.22 -6.98
N ASN A 79 33.05 19.33 -6.06
CA ASN A 79 32.49 19.72 -4.78
C ASN A 79 33.49 20.57 -3.98
N LYS A 80 33.02 21.66 -3.37
CA LYS A 80 33.84 22.50 -2.47
C LYS A 80 34.05 21.85 -1.10
N GLU A 81 33.07 21.06 -0.67
CA GLU A 81 33.09 20.33 0.60
C GLU A 81 33.04 18.82 0.34
N PRO A 82 33.59 18.00 1.25
CA PRO A 82 33.45 16.55 1.17
C PRO A 82 31.98 16.12 1.07
N ALA A 83 31.68 15.17 0.18
CA ALA A 83 30.36 14.59 0.10
C ALA A 83 30.01 13.86 1.41
N ASP A 84 28.75 14.03 1.84
CA ASP A 84 28.19 13.23 2.92
C ASP A 84 28.05 11.75 2.52
N TYR A 85 27.80 10.90 3.52
CA TYR A 85 27.68 9.46 3.30
C TYR A 85 26.59 9.13 2.26
N PRO A 86 25.35 9.65 2.33
CA PRO A 86 24.33 9.35 1.32
C PRO A 86 24.72 9.77 -0.10
N LYS A 87 25.24 10.98 -0.32
CA LYS A 87 25.60 11.47 -1.67
C LYS A 87 26.70 10.62 -2.29
N PHE A 88 27.73 10.28 -1.52
CA PHE A 88 28.82 9.44 -1.98
C PHE A 88 28.32 8.05 -2.39
N HIS A 89 27.51 7.40 -1.54
CA HIS A 89 27.01 6.06 -1.81
C HIS A 89 25.94 6.03 -2.89
N LYS A 90 25.06 7.04 -3.00
CA LYS A 90 24.08 7.15 -4.10
C LYS A 90 24.76 7.27 -5.46
N ALA A 91 25.87 8.01 -5.55
CA ALA A 91 26.65 8.13 -6.78
C ALA A 91 27.19 6.76 -7.23
N ILE A 92 27.72 5.96 -6.30
CA ILE A 92 28.21 4.61 -6.60
C ILE A 92 27.05 3.64 -6.90
N LEU A 93 25.99 3.67 -6.09
CA LEU A 93 24.82 2.80 -6.19
C LEU A 93 24.15 2.90 -7.56
N SER A 94 24.19 4.08 -8.20
CA SER A 94 23.65 4.30 -9.54
C SER A 94 24.22 3.33 -10.60
N GLY A 95 25.48 2.91 -10.45
CA GLY A 95 26.12 1.92 -11.32
C GLY A 95 26.05 0.47 -10.80
N LEU A 96 25.56 0.26 -9.57
CA LEU A 96 25.61 -1.03 -8.87
C LEU A 96 24.22 -1.54 -8.45
N LEU A 97 23.15 -1.09 -9.12
CA LEU A 97 21.77 -1.48 -8.81
C LEU A 97 21.51 -3.00 -8.90
N SER A 98 22.32 -3.74 -9.65
CA SER A 98 22.27 -5.21 -9.71
C SER A 98 23.09 -5.92 -8.63
N GLN A 99 23.83 -5.16 -7.81
CA GLN A 99 24.74 -5.67 -6.78
C GLN A 99 24.31 -5.22 -5.38
N ILE A 100 23.00 -5.11 -5.19
CA ILE A 100 22.37 -4.86 -3.89
C ILE A 100 21.99 -6.17 -3.22
N GLY A 101 21.90 -6.16 -1.90
CA GLY A 101 21.40 -7.29 -1.12
C GLY A 101 20.56 -6.84 0.06
N GLN A 102 19.47 -7.55 0.29
CA GLN A 102 18.67 -7.48 1.51
C GLN A 102 19.06 -8.63 2.42
N LYS A 103 19.27 -8.35 3.71
CA LYS A 103 19.59 -9.37 4.71
C LYS A 103 18.51 -10.44 4.79
N ALA A 104 18.92 -11.71 4.77
CA ALA A 104 18.08 -12.88 4.99
C ALA A 104 18.42 -13.55 6.34
N ASP A 105 17.71 -14.63 6.66
CA ASP A 105 17.75 -15.25 8.00
C ASP A 105 19.03 -16.05 8.29
N GLU A 106 19.66 -16.66 7.28
CA GLU A 106 20.82 -17.55 7.44
C GLU A 106 22.17 -16.80 7.51
N GLY A 107 22.13 -15.49 7.79
CA GLY A 107 23.31 -14.62 7.81
C GLY A 107 23.88 -14.30 6.42
N ASP A 108 23.12 -14.62 5.38
CA ASP A 108 23.36 -14.29 3.99
C ASP A 108 22.43 -13.16 3.53
N TYR A 109 22.56 -12.81 2.24
CA TYR A 109 21.84 -11.71 1.62
C TYR A 109 21.14 -12.21 0.37
N LEU A 110 19.87 -11.82 0.24
CA LEU A 110 19.10 -11.96 -0.97
C LEU A 110 19.43 -10.81 -1.92
N GLY A 111 20.05 -11.13 -3.04
CA GLY A 111 20.44 -10.22 -4.09
C GLY A 111 19.53 -10.23 -5.31
N ALA A 112 19.85 -9.36 -6.26
CA ALA A 112 19.18 -9.31 -7.55
C ALA A 112 19.11 -10.69 -8.20
N ARG A 113 17.98 -10.99 -8.84
CA ARG A 113 17.70 -12.27 -9.51
C ARG A 113 17.75 -13.47 -8.54
N GLN A 114 17.31 -13.27 -7.30
CA GLN A 114 17.19 -14.30 -6.25
C GLN A 114 18.54 -14.98 -5.91
N ARG A 115 19.66 -14.30 -6.17
CA ARG A 115 20.99 -14.82 -5.80
C ARG A 115 21.17 -14.70 -4.29
N ARG A 116 21.77 -15.72 -3.67
CA ARG A 116 22.14 -15.69 -2.26
C ARG A 116 23.65 -15.51 -2.13
N PHE A 117 24.08 -14.56 -1.32
CA PHE A 117 25.51 -14.27 -1.13
C PHE A 117 25.84 -13.87 0.31
N TRP A 118 27.11 -14.01 0.70
CA TRP A 118 27.60 -13.65 2.02
C TRP A 118 28.55 -12.45 1.94
N ILE A 119 28.63 -11.64 2.99
CA ILE A 119 29.68 -10.62 3.08
C ILE A 119 31.03 -11.33 3.22
N HIS A 120 32.01 -10.96 2.39
CA HIS A 120 33.35 -11.54 2.46
C HIS A 120 34.00 -11.24 3.83
N PRO A 121 34.71 -12.20 4.46
CA PRO A 121 35.28 -12.01 5.80
C PRO A 121 36.28 -10.85 5.94
N SER A 122 36.84 -10.36 4.83
CA SER A 122 37.74 -9.21 4.83
C SER A 122 37.04 -7.88 5.07
N SER A 123 35.71 -7.80 4.88
CA SER A 123 34.95 -6.57 5.07
C SER A 123 34.73 -6.28 6.56
N GLY A 124 34.78 -4.99 6.93
CA GLY A 124 34.42 -4.55 8.27
C GLY A 124 32.94 -4.81 8.62
N LEU A 125 32.08 -4.95 7.61
CA LEU A 125 30.63 -5.08 7.78
C LEU A 125 30.15 -6.50 8.06
N GLY A 126 31.02 -7.52 7.93
CA GLY A 126 30.61 -8.93 8.09
C GLY A 126 30.01 -9.26 9.46
N LYS A 127 30.39 -8.51 10.51
CA LYS A 127 29.82 -8.62 11.86
C LYS A 127 28.53 -7.81 12.02
N LYS A 128 28.47 -6.60 11.46
CA LYS A 128 27.32 -5.69 11.61
C LYS A 128 26.09 -6.19 10.88
N ARG A 129 26.27 -6.75 9.68
CA ARG A 129 25.20 -7.29 8.82
C ARG A 129 24.02 -6.30 8.67
N PRO A 130 24.21 -5.17 7.97
CA PRO A 130 23.14 -4.20 7.75
C PRO A 130 21.95 -4.80 7.01
N GLN A 131 20.76 -4.22 7.18
CA GLN A 131 19.54 -4.72 6.52
C GLN A 131 19.63 -4.66 4.99
N TRP A 132 20.23 -3.61 4.46
CA TRP A 132 20.51 -3.42 3.05
C TRP A 132 21.97 -3.05 2.83
N LEU A 133 22.56 -3.60 1.77
CA LEU A 133 23.90 -3.26 1.35
C LEU A 133 24.00 -3.20 -0.18
N MET A 134 25.06 -2.55 -0.64
CA MET A 134 25.58 -2.68 -2.00
C MET A 134 26.98 -3.31 -1.96
N ALA A 135 27.37 -3.99 -3.04
CA ALA A 135 28.68 -4.57 -3.23
C ALA A 135 29.30 -4.11 -4.56
N ALA A 136 30.61 -3.94 -4.63
CA ALA A 136 31.28 -3.63 -5.90
C ALA A 136 31.36 -4.85 -6.82
N GLU A 137 31.52 -6.03 -6.23
CA GLU A 137 31.60 -7.31 -6.94
C GLU A 137 31.05 -8.46 -6.09
N LEU A 138 30.51 -9.47 -6.79
CA LEU A 138 30.15 -10.78 -6.23
C LEU A 138 31.09 -11.83 -6.83
N VAL A 139 31.87 -12.50 -5.99
CA VAL A 139 32.89 -13.46 -6.42
C VAL A 139 32.60 -14.83 -5.80
N GLU A 140 32.53 -15.85 -6.63
CA GLU A 140 32.31 -17.23 -6.19
C GLU A 140 33.65 -17.92 -5.91
N THR A 141 33.80 -18.42 -4.68
CA THR A 141 34.95 -19.25 -4.27
C THR A 141 34.45 -20.55 -3.66
N THR A 142 34.29 -20.60 -2.33
CA THR A 142 33.58 -21.67 -1.62
C THR A 142 32.08 -21.38 -1.51
N LYS A 143 31.73 -20.10 -1.48
CA LYS A 143 30.38 -19.55 -1.57
C LYS A 143 30.44 -18.30 -2.44
N LEU A 144 29.28 -17.77 -2.82
CA LEU A 144 29.20 -16.46 -3.44
C LEU A 144 29.43 -15.38 -2.37
N TYR A 145 30.53 -14.63 -2.50
CA TYR A 145 30.90 -13.58 -1.56
C TYR A 145 30.83 -12.18 -2.18
N ALA A 146 30.18 -11.27 -1.47
CA ALA A 146 30.20 -9.84 -1.74
C ALA A 146 31.48 -9.21 -1.20
N ARG A 147 32.20 -8.50 -2.08
CA ARG A 147 33.42 -7.77 -1.74
C ARG A 147 33.19 -6.28 -1.94
N MET A 148 33.90 -5.48 -1.14
CA MET A 148 33.77 -4.01 -1.12
C MET A 148 32.31 -3.61 -0.90
N VAL A 149 31.83 -3.75 0.33
CA VAL A 149 30.42 -3.54 0.66
C VAL A 149 30.21 -2.23 1.42
N ALA A 150 29.02 -1.66 1.28
CA ALA A 150 28.56 -0.56 2.13
C ALA A 150 27.10 -0.71 2.49
N LYS A 151 26.75 -0.24 3.69
CA LYS A 151 25.36 -0.07 4.09
C LYS A 151 24.69 0.96 3.19
N ILE A 152 23.49 0.64 2.73
CA ILE A 152 22.61 1.57 2.03
C ILE A 152 21.25 1.60 2.71
N ASP A 153 20.49 2.66 2.47
CA ASP A 153 19.07 2.72 2.83
C ASP A 153 18.21 2.40 1.61
N SER A 154 17.07 1.73 1.83
CA SER A 154 16.22 1.21 0.74
C SER A 154 15.54 2.31 -0.07
N ASP A 155 15.29 3.47 0.55
CA ASP A 155 14.71 4.66 -0.08
C ASP A 155 15.63 5.27 -1.15
N TRP A 156 16.92 4.92 -1.16
CA TRP A 156 17.85 5.38 -2.20
C TRP A 156 17.67 4.65 -3.53
N ILE A 157 17.08 3.45 -3.49
CA ILE A 157 17.03 2.55 -4.64
C ILE A 157 15.98 3.02 -5.65
N GLU A 158 14.75 3.31 -5.21
CA GLU A 158 13.65 3.68 -6.12
C GLU A 158 13.98 4.91 -7.00
N PRO A 159 14.49 6.04 -6.47
CA PRO A 159 14.83 7.20 -7.30
C PRO A 159 15.92 6.93 -8.33
N LEU A 160 16.89 6.07 -8.01
CA LEU A 160 17.99 5.72 -8.92
C LEU A 160 17.58 4.67 -9.96
N ALA A 161 16.59 3.84 -9.65
CA ALA A 161 16.18 2.70 -10.44
C ALA A 161 14.85 2.90 -11.19
N GLY A 162 14.37 4.14 -11.35
CA GLY A 162 13.06 4.43 -11.96
C GLY A 162 12.82 3.75 -13.33
N HIS A 163 13.88 3.54 -14.11
CA HIS A 163 13.85 2.88 -15.42
C HIS A 163 13.92 1.34 -15.36
N LEU A 164 14.11 0.75 -14.18
CA LEU A 164 14.32 -0.70 -13.95
C LEU A 164 13.28 -1.32 -13.01
N ILE A 165 12.63 -0.51 -12.18
CA ILE A 165 11.65 -1.00 -11.21
C ILE A 165 10.36 -1.47 -11.90
N LYS A 166 9.71 -2.45 -11.28
CA LYS A 166 8.33 -2.84 -11.61
C LYS A 166 7.43 -2.49 -10.44
N LYS A 167 6.30 -1.88 -10.75
CA LYS A 167 5.25 -1.51 -9.79
C LYS A 167 4.10 -2.49 -9.92
N ASN A 168 3.64 -3.00 -8.79
CA ASN A 168 2.46 -3.84 -8.72
C ASN A 168 1.49 -3.22 -7.72
N HIS A 169 0.20 -3.16 -8.05
CA HIS A 169 -0.85 -2.65 -7.18
C HIS A 169 -1.75 -3.82 -6.77
N PHE A 170 -2.16 -3.85 -5.50
CA PHE A 170 -2.99 -4.92 -4.97
C PHE A 170 -3.87 -4.43 -3.83
N GLU A 171 -4.91 -5.21 -3.51
CA GLU A 171 -5.92 -4.93 -2.49
C GLU A 171 -6.53 -3.51 -2.64
N PRO A 172 -7.12 -3.17 -3.80
CA PRO A 172 -7.87 -1.92 -3.92
C PRO A 172 -9.09 -1.96 -2.99
N HIS A 173 -9.29 -0.89 -2.21
CA HIS A 173 -10.39 -0.77 -1.25
C HIS A 173 -10.77 0.70 -1.04
N TRP A 174 -12.01 0.95 -0.61
CA TRP A 174 -12.43 2.30 -0.23
C TRP A 174 -11.81 2.72 1.11
N GLU A 175 -11.21 3.91 1.17
CA GLU A 175 -10.74 4.49 2.43
C GLU A 175 -11.62 5.68 2.82
N LYS A 176 -12.59 5.46 3.73
CA LYS A 176 -13.60 6.46 4.15
C LYS A 176 -13.01 7.83 4.49
N LYS A 177 -11.90 7.85 5.24
CA LYS A 177 -11.25 9.10 5.70
C LYS A 177 -10.65 9.91 4.55
N ARG A 178 -10.12 9.23 3.52
CA ARG A 178 -9.57 9.90 2.34
C ARG A 178 -10.63 10.18 1.28
N GLY A 179 -11.76 9.47 1.32
CA GLY A 179 -12.84 9.61 0.35
C GLY A 179 -12.40 9.20 -1.05
N GLN A 180 -11.55 8.19 -1.17
CA GLN A 180 -11.03 7.69 -2.44
C GLN A 180 -10.68 6.20 -2.31
N VAL A 181 -10.54 5.54 -3.45
CA VAL A 181 -10.03 4.16 -3.51
C VAL A 181 -8.51 4.16 -3.35
N VAL A 182 -8.03 3.37 -2.41
CA VAL A 182 -6.61 3.20 -2.10
C VAL A 182 -6.22 1.76 -2.39
N ALA A 183 -5.03 1.59 -2.95
CA ALA A 183 -4.40 0.28 -3.13
C ALA A 183 -3.00 0.32 -2.50
N PHE A 184 -2.43 -0.86 -2.28
CA PHE A 184 -1.04 -0.98 -1.89
C PHE A 184 -0.16 -1.16 -3.12
N GLU A 185 0.90 -0.36 -3.21
CA GLU A 185 1.94 -0.45 -4.23
C GLU A 185 3.13 -1.25 -3.66
N GLN A 186 3.52 -2.29 -4.38
CA GLN A 186 4.78 -3.02 -4.19
C GLN A 186 5.73 -2.65 -5.34
N ILE A 187 6.96 -2.26 -4.99
CA ILE A 187 8.01 -1.94 -5.95
C ILE A 187 9.07 -3.02 -5.89
N THR A 188 9.35 -3.59 -7.05
CA THR A 188 10.37 -4.62 -7.20
C THR A 188 11.50 -4.15 -8.13
N LEU A 189 12.74 -4.50 -7.78
CA LEU A 189 13.93 -4.28 -8.61
C LEU A 189 14.65 -5.61 -8.79
N PHE A 190 14.76 -6.10 -10.02
CA PHE A 190 15.40 -7.39 -10.32
C PHE A 190 14.91 -8.56 -9.44
N GLY A 191 13.62 -8.57 -9.08
CA GLY A 191 13.02 -9.60 -8.24
C GLY A 191 13.18 -9.39 -6.73
N LEU A 192 13.85 -8.32 -6.28
CA LEU A 192 13.87 -7.90 -4.88
C LEU A 192 12.73 -6.93 -4.59
N ILE A 193 12.07 -7.08 -3.45
CA ILE A 193 11.05 -6.14 -2.97
C ILE A 193 11.77 -4.98 -2.28
N VAL A 194 11.74 -3.80 -2.91
CA VAL A 194 12.35 -2.57 -2.38
C VAL A 194 11.36 -1.82 -1.51
N VAL A 195 10.11 -1.74 -1.97
CA VAL A 195 8.97 -1.19 -1.23
C VAL A 195 7.91 -2.27 -1.19
N GLY A 196 7.59 -2.76 0.00
CA GLY A 196 6.64 -3.87 0.15
C GLY A 196 5.18 -3.44 0.10
N ARG A 197 4.84 -2.32 0.76
CA ARG A 197 3.45 -1.91 0.94
C ARG A 197 3.36 -0.40 1.14
N ARG A 198 3.20 0.35 0.05
CA ARG A 198 2.98 1.81 0.07
C ARG A 198 1.53 2.12 -0.31
N PRO A 199 0.72 2.78 0.55
CA PRO A 199 -0.62 3.18 0.16
C PRO A 199 -0.54 4.25 -0.93
N VAL A 200 -1.29 4.04 -2.02
CA VAL A 200 -1.37 4.97 -3.15
C VAL A 200 -2.81 5.19 -3.57
N HIS A 201 -3.09 6.37 -4.13
CA HIS A 201 -4.38 6.65 -4.74
C HIS A 201 -4.54 5.76 -5.99
N TYR A 202 -5.56 4.91 -5.98
CA TYR A 202 -5.76 3.91 -7.03
C TYR A 202 -6.56 4.44 -8.23
N GLY A 203 -7.32 5.52 -8.06
CA GLY A 203 -8.11 6.17 -9.12
C GLY A 203 -7.33 6.36 -10.43
N PRO A 204 -6.15 6.98 -10.43
CA PRO A 204 -5.35 7.17 -11.64
C PRO A 204 -4.71 5.89 -12.20
N VAL A 205 -4.62 4.83 -11.39
CA VAL A 205 -4.02 3.55 -11.79
C VAL A 205 -5.04 2.70 -12.53
N ASP A 206 -6.23 2.58 -11.97
CA ASP A 206 -7.37 1.90 -12.60
C ASP A 206 -8.66 2.67 -12.26
N PRO A 207 -9.08 3.61 -13.13
CA PRO A 207 -10.27 4.41 -12.91
C PRO A 207 -11.55 3.58 -12.89
N GLN A 208 -11.60 2.46 -13.64
CA GLN A 208 -12.79 1.63 -13.77
C GLN A 208 -13.06 0.87 -12.47
N VAL A 209 -12.05 0.15 -11.96
CA VAL A 209 -12.15 -0.55 -10.67
C VAL A 209 -12.37 0.45 -9.53
N SER A 210 -11.70 1.60 -9.58
CA SER A 210 -11.88 2.64 -8.57
C SER A 210 -13.30 3.21 -8.57
N ARG A 211 -13.91 3.40 -9.74
CA ARG A 211 -15.31 3.83 -9.84
C ARG A 211 -16.25 2.77 -9.30
N GLU A 212 -16.03 1.50 -9.61
CA GLU A 212 -16.85 0.41 -9.09
C GLU A 212 -16.84 0.38 -7.55
N LEU A 213 -15.65 0.37 -6.95
CA LEU A 213 -15.50 0.38 -5.49
C LEU A 213 -16.05 1.66 -4.86
N PHE A 214 -15.87 2.81 -5.50
CA PHE A 214 -16.46 4.07 -5.05
C PHE A 214 -17.99 3.99 -4.98
N ILE A 215 -18.65 3.45 -6.01
CA ILE A 215 -20.11 3.34 -6.02
C ILE A 215 -20.56 2.28 -5.01
N ARG A 216 -19.97 1.07 -5.02
CA ARG A 216 -20.38 -0.03 -4.13
C ARG A 216 -20.13 0.30 -2.66
N GLU A 217 -18.91 0.66 -2.29
CA GLU A 217 -18.54 0.88 -0.89
C GLU A 217 -18.89 2.31 -0.45
N GLY A 218 -18.55 3.31 -1.25
CA GLY A 218 -18.82 4.70 -0.92
C GLY A 218 -20.32 5.03 -0.91
N LEU A 219 -21.04 4.76 -2.00
CA LEU A 219 -22.42 5.22 -2.17
C LEU A 219 -23.47 4.21 -1.70
N VAL A 220 -23.39 2.97 -2.16
CA VAL A 220 -24.40 1.93 -1.85
C VAL A 220 -24.31 1.53 -0.38
N ARG A 221 -23.12 1.22 0.14
CA ARG A 221 -22.92 0.90 1.56
C ARG A 221 -22.85 2.13 2.48
N GLY A 222 -22.98 3.33 1.92
CA GLY A 222 -23.03 4.58 2.69
C GLY A 222 -21.72 4.92 3.43
N GLU A 223 -20.56 4.41 2.97
CA GLU A 223 -19.29 4.68 3.62
C GLU A 223 -18.65 6.01 3.22
N ILE A 224 -19.24 6.72 2.26
CA ILE A 224 -18.82 8.05 1.84
C ILE A 224 -19.07 9.08 2.95
N LEU A 225 -18.06 9.93 3.20
CA LEU A 225 -18.20 11.09 4.07
C LEU A 225 -18.50 12.32 3.21
N SER A 226 -19.77 12.56 2.92
CA SER A 226 -20.26 13.68 2.10
C SER A 226 -21.44 14.39 2.76
N ARG A 227 -21.67 15.65 2.37
CA ARG A 227 -22.85 16.46 2.77
C ARG A 227 -23.92 16.53 1.67
N ALA A 228 -23.80 15.71 0.63
CA ALA A 228 -24.78 15.66 -0.46
C ALA A 228 -26.16 15.26 0.09
N LYS A 229 -27.18 16.07 -0.23
CA LYS A 229 -28.54 15.89 0.30
C LYS A 229 -29.16 14.56 -0.12
N CYS A 230 -28.89 14.12 -1.36
CA CYS A 230 -29.37 12.84 -1.86
C CYS A 230 -28.96 11.67 -0.96
N LEU A 231 -27.72 11.65 -0.45
CA LEU A 231 -27.24 10.54 0.37
C LEU A 231 -28.04 10.42 1.66
N SER A 232 -28.25 11.54 2.37
CA SER A 232 -29.08 11.54 3.57
C SER A 232 -30.54 11.16 3.31
N ALA A 233 -31.09 11.55 2.15
CA ALA A 233 -32.45 11.18 1.76
C ALA A 233 -32.56 9.68 1.43
N ASN A 234 -31.59 9.15 0.69
CA ASN A 234 -31.53 7.76 0.28
C ASN A 234 -31.31 6.83 1.48
N THR A 235 -30.38 7.18 2.39
CA THR A 235 -30.18 6.42 3.63
C THR A 235 -31.47 6.35 4.44
N ARG A 236 -32.19 7.47 4.59
CA ARG A 236 -33.46 7.48 5.32
C ARG A 236 -34.54 6.63 4.65
N LEU A 237 -34.61 6.65 3.31
CA LEU A 237 -35.55 5.81 2.55
C LEU A 237 -35.24 4.32 2.74
N LEU A 238 -33.96 3.94 2.64
CA LEU A 238 -33.52 2.56 2.83
C LEU A 238 -33.79 2.08 4.27
N GLU A 239 -33.51 2.91 5.28
CA GLU A 239 -33.84 2.61 6.69
C GLU A 239 -35.37 2.41 6.89
N GLN A 240 -36.20 3.24 6.27
CA GLN A 240 -37.66 3.11 6.34
C GLN A 240 -38.16 1.81 5.71
N LEU A 241 -37.58 1.41 4.58
CA LEU A 241 -37.96 0.19 3.88
C LEU A 241 -37.45 -1.06 4.60
N ASP A 242 -36.26 -1.02 5.18
CA ASP A 242 -35.73 -2.08 6.05
C ASP A 242 -36.64 -2.30 7.28
N GLU A 243 -37.12 -1.20 7.90
CA GLU A 243 -38.13 -1.29 8.96
C GLU A 243 -39.46 -1.91 8.49
N LEU A 244 -39.87 -1.63 7.24
CA LEU A 244 -41.08 -2.21 6.65
C LEU A 244 -40.88 -3.70 6.32
N GLU A 245 -39.74 -4.10 5.81
CA GLU A 245 -39.36 -5.52 5.62
C GLU A 245 -39.39 -6.29 6.93
N ALA A 246 -38.80 -5.72 7.99
CA ALA A 246 -38.81 -6.32 9.30
C ALA A 246 -40.25 -6.50 9.85
N LYS A 247 -41.14 -5.55 9.59
CA LYS A 247 -42.57 -5.61 9.98
C LYS A 247 -43.36 -6.61 9.12
N ALA A 248 -43.17 -6.60 7.81
CA ALA A 248 -43.89 -7.44 6.84
C ALA A 248 -43.31 -8.86 6.73
N ARG A 249 -42.10 -9.09 7.26
CA ARG A 249 -41.35 -10.37 7.23
C ARG A 249 -41.12 -10.95 5.85
N ARG A 250 -41.10 -10.08 4.85
CA ARG A 250 -40.55 -10.33 3.52
C ARG A 250 -39.15 -9.71 3.49
N ARG A 251 -38.15 -10.50 3.08
CA ARG A 251 -36.75 -10.05 2.88
C ARG A 251 -36.44 -9.73 1.41
N ASP A 252 -37.49 -9.62 0.61
CA ASP A 252 -37.47 -9.46 -0.84
C ASP A 252 -38.20 -8.19 -1.26
N ILE A 253 -38.38 -7.22 -0.35
CA ILE A 253 -38.95 -5.90 -0.66
C ILE A 253 -37.84 -4.95 -1.11
N LEU A 254 -36.66 -4.99 -0.47
CA LEU A 254 -35.52 -4.14 -0.80
C LEU A 254 -34.76 -4.69 -2.01
N ALA A 255 -34.36 -3.80 -2.91
CA ALA A 255 -33.50 -4.12 -4.04
C ALA A 255 -32.09 -4.48 -3.55
N ASP A 256 -31.42 -5.37 -4.28
CA ASP A 256 -30.06 -5.81 -3.97
C ASP A 256 -29.00 -4.71 -4.21
N GLU A 257 -27.79 -4.93 -3.69
CA GLU A 257 -26.67 -3.99 -3.87
C GLU A 257 -26.39 -3.70 -5.37
N ASP A 258 -26.64 -4.65 -6.27
CA ASP A 258 -26.42 -4.51 -7.71
C ASP A 258 -27.45 -3.58 -8.38
N THR A 259 -28.71 -3.60 -7.94
CA THR A 259 -29.73 -2.67 -8.39
C THR A 259 -29.41 -1.25 -7.93
N LEU A 260 -29.02 -1.07 -6.66
CA LEU A 260 -28.60 0.23 -6.12
C LEU A 260 -27.32 0.73 -6.82
N TYR A 261 -26.38 -0.17 -7.11
CA TYR A 261 -25.20 0.14 -7.90
C TYR A 261 -25.59 0.66 -9.29
N SER A 262 -26.48 -0.05 -9.99
CA SER A 262 -26.95 0.32 -11.33
C SER A 262 -27.64 1.69 -11.34
N PHE A 263 -28.39 2.02 -10.27
CA PHE A 263 -29.01 3.34 -10.11
C PHE A 263 -27.97 4.47 -10.15
N TYR A 264 -26.90 4.33 -9.38
CA TYR A 264 -25.81 5.32 -9.32
C TYR A 264 -24.97 5.29 -10.60
N GLU A 265 -24.63 4.10 -11.09
CA GLU A 265 -23.80 3.93 -12.29
C GLU A 265 -24.40 4.63 -13.51
N ALA A 266 -25.72 4.51 -13.71
CA ALA A 266 -26.41 5.12 -14.85
C ALA A 266 -26.45 6.66 -14.79
N ARG A 267 -26.24 7.26 -13.61
CA ARG A 267 -26.47 8.69 -13.35
C ARG A 267 -25.20 9.46 -13.02
N ILE A 268 -24.16 8.80 -12.54
CA ILE A 268 -22.87 9.40 -12.18
C ILE A 268 -21.92 9.34 -13.39
N PRO A 269 -21.34 10.48 -13.82
CA PRO A 269 -20.34 10.52 -14.87
C PRO A 269 -19.19 9.51 -14.68
N ALA A 270 -18.67 8.99 -15.79
CA ALA A 270 -17.69 7.89 -15.78
C ALA A 270 -16.34 8.27 -15.13
N GLU A 271 -16.01 9.56 -15.10
CA GLU A 271 -14.79 10.12 -14.52
C GLU A 271 -14.84 10.26 -12.99
N ILE A 272 -16.00 10.10 -12.36
CA ILE A 272 -16.15 10.29 -10.92
C ILE A 272 -15.93 8.97 -10.19
N HIS A 273 -14.85 8.92 -9.41
CA HIS A 273 -14.45 7.74 -8.63
C HIS A 273 -13.94 8.09 -7.22
N GLN A 274 -14.22 9.29 -6.72
CA GLN A 274 -13.83 9.76 -5.39
C GLN A 274 -14.79 10.83 -4.87
N THR A 275 -14.83 11.00 -3.54
CA THR A 275 -15.72 11.95 -2.85
C THR A 275 -15.51 13.38 -3.32
N ALA A 276 -14.26 13.82 -3.49
CA ALA A 276 -13.98 15.21 -3.86
C ALA A 276 -14.58 15.60 -5.22
N THR A 277 -14.45 14.72 -6.23
CA THR A 277 -15.03 14.96 -7.56
C THR A 277 -16.55 14.78 -7.54
N PHE A 278 -17.06 13.82 -6.76
CA PHE A 278 -18.49 13.61 -6.57
C PHE A 278 -19.16 14.84 -5.95
N ASP A 279 -18.63 15.36 -4.84
CA ASP A 279 -19.19 16.51 -4.13
C ASP A 279 -19.18 17.76 -5.01
N SER A 280 -18.09 17.99 -5.75
CA SER A 280 -18.00 19.13 -6.66
C SER A 280 -19.00 19.04 -7.80
N TRP A 281 -19.15 17.86 -8.39
CA TRP A 281 -20.12 17.62 -9.47
C TRP A 281 -21.56 17.74 -8.95
N TYR A 282 -21.86 17.06 -7.84
CA TYR A 282 -23.19 17.05 -7.24
C TYR A 282 -23.64 18.46 -6.84
N LYS A 283 -22.75 19.26 -6.24
CA LYS A 283 -23.05 20.65 -5.87
C LYS A 283 -23.45 21.51 -7.06
N THR A 284 -22.86 21.28 -8.23
CA THR A 284 -23.18 22.02 -9.46
C THR A 284 -24.49 21.52 -10.06
N GLU A 285 -24.59 20.22 -10.30
CA GLU A 285 -25.75 19.64 -11.00
C GLU A 285 -27.04 19.68 -10.17
N SER A 286 -26.95 19.57 -8.84
CA SER A 286 -28.12 19.67 -7.95
C SER A 286 -28.81 21.03 -7.97
N GLN A 287 -28.15 22.09 -8.46
CA GLN A 287 -28.79 23.41 -8.64
C GLN A 287 -29.79 23.39 -9.79
N ASN A 288 -29.48 22.64 -10.85
CA ASN A 288 -30.34 22.49 -12.02
C ASN A 288 -31.37 21.37 -11.82
N ASN A 289 -30.99 20.32 -11.08
CA ASN A 289 -31.86 19.20 -10.76
C ASN A 289 -31.85 18.90 -9.25
N PRO A 290 -32.75 19.51 -8.46
CA PRO A 290 -32.83 19.29 -7.02
C PRO A 290 -33.13 17.84 -6.61
N GLN A 291 -33.68 17.04 -7.52
CA GLN A 291 -33.99 15.62 -7.32
C GLN A 291 -32.85 14.68 -7.77
N LEU A 292 -31.69 15.24 -8.15
CA LEU A 292 -30.55 14.47 -8.62
C LEU A 292 -30.13 13.43 -7.58
N LEU A 293 -30.07 12.18 -8.02
CA LEU A 293 -29.69 11.00 -7.23
C LEU A 293 -30.56 10.76 -5.98
N ILE A 294 -31.71 11.43 -5.83
CA ILE A 294 -32.68 11.11 -4.78
C ILE A 294 -33.47 9.89 -5.25
N MET A 295 -33.32 8.77 -4.54
CA MET A 295 -34.04 7.53 -4.80
C MET A 295 -35.51 7.69 -4.44
N ARG A 296 -36.36 7.01 -5.22
CA ARG A 296 -37.77 6.80 -4.92
C ARG A 296 -37.98 5.33 -4.53
N GLU A 297 -39.13 5.01 -3.94
CA GLU A 297 -39.49 3.62 -3.61
C GLU A 297 -39.33 2.69 -4.82
N GLU A 298 -39.77 3.12 -6.01
CA GLU A 298 -39.60 2.36 -7.27
C GLU A 298 -38.15 2.03 -7.65
N ASP A 299 -37.17 2.83 -7.21
CA ASP A 299 -35.74 2.61 -7.49
C ASP A 299 -35.10 1.59 -6.53
N VAL A 300 -35.73 1.34 -5.38
CA VAL A 300 -35.18 0.56 -4.26
C VAL A 300 -36.07 -0.65 -3.90
N LEU A 301 -37.21 -0.82 -4.56
CA LEU A 301 -38.05 -2.00 -4.43
C LEU A 301 -37.56 -3.12 -5.35
N ALA A 302 -37.52 -4.35 -4.84
CA ALA A 302 -37.33 -5.52 -5.69
C ALA A 302 -38.49 -5.61 -6.70
N ARG A 303 -38.17 -5.93 -7.96
CA ARG A 303 -39.17 -5.94 -9.05
C ARG A 303 -40.38 -6.85 -8.77
N GLU A 304 -40.20 -7.90 -7.97
CA GLU A 304 -41.25 -8.85 -7.56
C GLU A 304 -42.09 -8.41 -6.35
N ALA A 305 -41.70 -7.34 -5.62
CA ALA A 305 -42.40 -6.84 -4.44
C ALA A 305 -43.37 -5.67 -4.71
N SER A 306 -43.44 -5.21 -5.96
CA SER A 306 -44.27 -4.07 -6.38
C SER A 306 -45.79 -4.24 -6.17
N GLU A 307 -46.26 -5.42 -5.73
CA GLU A 307 -47.68 -5.75 -5.52
C GLU A 307 -48.15 -5.79 -4.03
N VAL A 308 -47.28 -5.58 -3.04
CA VAL A 308 -47.66 -5.73 -1.60
C VAL A 308 -47.89 -4.38 -0.93
N THR A 309 -49.10 -4.17 -0.40
CA THR A 309 -49.46 -2.98 0.39
C THR A 309 -49.88 -3.38 1.80
N ALA A 310 -49.69 -2.47 2.77
CA ALA A 310 -50.10 -2.64 4.17
C ALA A 310 -51.60 -2.98 4.34
N ALA A 311 -52.43 -2.75 3.33
CA ALA A 311 -53.84 -3.13 3.32
C ALA A 311 -54.08 -4.66 3.33
N GLN A 312 -53.08 -5.47 2.95
CA GLN A 312 -53.20 -6.93 2.92
C GLN A 312 -52.90 -7.60 4.28
N TYR A 313 -52.36 -6.86 5.26
CA TYR A 313 -51.92 -7.40 6.56
C TYR A 313 -52.28 -6.46 7.73
N PRO A 314 -53.54 -6.48 8.21
CA PRO A 314 -54.00 -5.57 9.27
C PRO A 314 -53.52 -6.01 10.67
N ASP A 315 -53.29 -5.03 11.56
CA ASP A 315 -52.96 -5.27 12.98
C ASP A 315 -54.17 -5.75 13.82
N THR A 316 -55.38 -5.56 13.30
CA THR A 316 -56.64 -5.92 13.97
C THR A 316 -57.58 -6.66 13.03
N LEU A 317 -58.28 -7.65 13.58
CA LEU A 317 -59.38 -8.34 12.93
C LEU A 317 -60.72 -7.82 13.48
N SER A 318 -61.57 -7.31 12.59
CA SER A 318 -62.93 -6.88 12.94
C SER A 318 -63.93 -8.01 12.72
N LEU A 319 -64.60 -8.46 13.78
CA LEU A 319 -65.67 -9.47 13.75
C LEU A 319 -66.96 -8.87 14.35
N GLY A 320 -67.81 -8.30 13.50
CA GLY A 320 -68.97 -7.52 13.95
C GLY A 320 -68.50 -6.27 14.70
N ASP A 321 -68.92 -6.13 15.96
CA ASP A 321 -68.54 -5.02 16.84
C ASP A 321 -67.24 -5.28 17.63
N LEU A 322 -66.63 -6.46 17.47
CA LEU A 322 -65.39 -6.84 18.15
C LEU A 322 -64.17 -6.49 17.30
N SER A 323 -63.21 -5.79 17.90
CA SER A 323 -61.87 -5.57 17.33
C SER A 323 -60.86 -6.38 18.14
N LEU A 324 -60.23 -7.36 17.49
CA LEU A 324 -59.29 -8.28 18.11
C LEU A 324 -57.89 -8.04 17.54
N SER A 325 -56.88 -8.10 18.41
CA SER A 325 -55.49 -7.90 17.96
C SER A 325 -54.94 -9.15 17.29
N LEU A 326 -54.30 -8.94 16.15
CA LEU A 326 -53.51 -9.95 15.47
C LEU A 326 -52.04 -9.76 15.85
N SER A 327 -51.38 -10.87 16.15
CA SER A 327 -49.94 -10.91 16.34
C SER A 327 -49.36 -11.94 15.40
N TYR A 328 -48.48 -11.49 14.52
CA TYR A 328 -47.83 -12.35 13.55
C TYR A 328 -46.55 -12.88 14.20
N HIS A 329 -46.24 -14.17 14.10
CA HIS A 329 -44.95 -14.76 14.52
C HIS A 329 -44.39 -15.65 13.39
N PHE A 330 -43.11 -15.48 13.00
CA PHE A 330 -42.56 -16.13 11.80
C PHE A 330 -41.18 -16.67 12.11
N GLU A 331 -41.13 -17.98 12.30
CA GLU A 331 -39.94 -18.73 12.60
C GLU A 331 -40.24 -20.19 12.21
N PRO A 332 -39.67 -20.69 11.10
CA PRO A 332 -39.95 -22.03 10.64
C PRO A 332 -39.69 -23.05 11.75
N ASN A 333 -40.69 -23.89 12.05
CA ASN A 333 -40.73 -24.86 13.16
C ASN A 333 -40.99 -24.30 14.57
N HIS A 334 -41.33 -23.01 14.70
CA HIS A 334 -41.79 -22.45 15.97
C HIS A 334 -43.30 -22.73 16.18
N PRO A 335 -43.78 -23.09 17.39
CA PRO A 335 -45.20 -23.41 17.63
C PRO A 335 -46.19 -22.26 17.42
N ARG A 336 -45.69 -21.04 17.25
CA ARG A 336 -46.47 -19.83 16.97
C ARG A 336 -46.29 -19.32 15.53
N ASP A 337 -45.57 -20.06 14.70
CA ASP A 337 -45.37 -19.71 13.29
C ASP A 337 -46.74 -19.54 12.60
N GLY A 338 -46.99 -18.37 12.01
CA GLY A 338 -48.29 -17.97 11.45
C GLY A 338 -48.94 -16.76 12.12
N VAL A 339 -50.26 -16.66 12.00
CA VAL A 339 -51.06 -15.55 12.52
C VAL A 339 -51.73 -15.96 13.83
N THR A 340 -51.43 -15.25 14.92
CA THR A 340 -52.04 -15.48 16.23
C THR A 340 -53.07 -14.41 16.55
N LEU A 341 -54.33 -14.80 16.69
CA LEU A 341 -55.41 -13.96 17.19
C LEU A 341 -55.44 -13.96 18.73
N ARG A 342 -55.38 -12.79 19.37
CA ARG A 342 -55.56 -12.68 20.83
C ARG A 342 -57.03 -12.49 21.19
N VAL A 343 -57.58 -13.47 21.90
CA VAL A 343 -59.00 -13.52 22.29
C VAL A 343 -59.13 -13.51 23.81
N PRO A 344 -59.91 -12.58 24.41
CA PRO A 344 -60.31 -12.68 25.81
C PRO A 344 -61.09 -13.97 26.09
N ALA A 345 -60.73 -14.72 27.13
CA ALA A 345 -61.30 -16.05 27.42
C ALA A 345 -62.85 -16.13 27.38
N PRO A 346 -63.62 -15.13 27.87
CA PRO A 346 -65.08 -15.17 27.79
C PRO A 346 -65.64 -15.12 26.36
N LEU A 347 -64.89 -14.58 25.40
CA LEU A 347 -65.31 -14.39 24.01
C LEU A 347 -65.01 -15.60 23.11
N LEU A 348 -64.19 -16.55 23.58
CA LEU A 348 -63.74 -17.68 22.76
C LEU A 348 -64.91 -18.53 22.24
N LEU A 349 -65.94 -18.74 23.05
CA LEU A 349 -67.14 -19.52 22.69
C LEU A 349 -68.07 -18.80 21.70
N SER A 350 -67.91 -17.48 21.54
CA SER A 350 -68.72 -16.65 20.65
C SER A 350 -68.09 -16.40 19.28
N LEU A 351 -66.88 -16.91 19.03
CA LEU A 351 -66.18 -16.69 17.77
C LEU A 351 -66.64 -17.66 16.68
N PRO A 352 -67.01 -17.17 15.48
CA PRO A 352 -67.35 -18.02 14.35
C PRO A 352 -66.10 -18.68 13.77
N ALA A 353 -66.00 -20.01 13.90
CA ALA A 353 -64.85 -20.78 13.42
C ALA A 353 -64.60 -20.60 11.91
N GLU A 354 -65.65 -20.53 11.10
CA GLU A 354 -65.60 -20.35 9.64
C GLU A 354 -64.85 -19.07 9.20
N ARG A 355 -64.82 -18.04 10.04
CA ARG A 355 -64.15 -16.75 9.75
C ARG A 355 -62.67 -16.76 10.15
N LEU A 356 -62.22 -17.82 10.80
CA LEU A 356 -60.89 -17.98 11.38
C LEU A 356 -60.10 -19.12 10.75
N GLU A 357 -60.63 -19.81 9.73
CA GLU A 357 -60.00 -20.98 9.09
C GLU A 357 -58.70 -20.67 8.34
N TRP A 358 -58.44 -19.39 8.05
CA TRP A 358 -57.24 -18.92 7.37
C TRP A 358 -56.09 -18.55 8.32
N LEU A 359 -56.34 -18.54 9.63
CA LEU A 359 -55.31 -18.38 10.68
C LEU A 359 -54.59 -19.71 10.92
#